data_AF-A0A6P2F6Z4-F1
#
_entry.id   AF-A0A6P2F6Z4-F1
#
_cell.length_a   1.000
_cell.length_b   1.000
_cell.length_c   1.000
_cell.angle_alpha   90.00
_cell.angle_beta   90.00
_cell.angle_gamma   90.00
#
_symmetry.space_group_name_H-M   'P 1'
#
loop_
_entity.id
_entity.type
_entity.pdbx_description
1 polymer ?
#
loop_
_entity_poly.entity_id
_entity_poly.type
_entity_poly.pdbx_seq_one_letter_code
_entity_poly.pdbx_strand_id
1 'polypeptide(L)'
;MDFAISLALASLFLATLLSNMLARRREKALVFDPITHEARELLLRERAAPVPLCPTLGPEHWARLEAVQPSWRRQVFEAARTRYFEARKAFSRNEIDGELYYPNPALVAGAAHQVLMLTERF
;
A
#
# COMPACT_ATOMS: atom_id res chain seq x y z
N MET A 1 11.76 -40.79 -30.87
CA MET A 1 11.36 -39.37 -30.72
C MET A 1 10.49 -39.15 -29.49
N ASP A 2 9.79 -40.19 -29.01
CA ASP A 2 8.80 -40.09 -27.93
C ASP A 2 9.40 -39.71 -26.57
N PHE A 3 10.63 -40.15 -26.28
CA PHE A 3 11.29 -39.83 -25.01
C PHE A 3 11.58 -38.32 -24.85
N ALA A 4 11.95 -37.64 -25.94
CA ALA A 4 12.20 -36.21 -25.92
C ALA A 4 10.92 -35.40 -25.70
N ILE A 5 9.80 -35.86 -26.27
CA ILE A 5 8.47 -35.25 -26.11
C ILE A 5 7.99 -35.43 -24.67
N SER A 6 8.10 -36.65 -24.12
CA SER A 6 7.74 -36.95 -22.73
C SER A 6 8.56 -36.14 -21.74
N LEU A 7 9.87 -35.99 -21.98
CA LEU A 7 10.76 -35.20 -21.14
C LEU A 7 10.43 -33.70 -21.21
N ALA A 8 10.10 -33.17 -22.40
CA ALA A 8 9.69 -31.78 -22.56
C ALA A 8 8.37 -31.48 -21.85
N LEU A 9 7.38 -32.37 -21.94
CA LEU A 9 6.11 -32.24 -21.24
C LEU A 9 6.29 -32.31 -19.71
N ALA A 10 7.12 -33.23 -19.23
CA ALA A 10 7.46 -33.32 -17.81
C ALA A 10 8.17 -32.06 -17.29
N SER A 11 9.09 -31.50 -18.07
CA SER A 11 9.79 -30.25 -17.74
C SER A 11 8.83 -29.06 -17.68
N LEU A 12 7.94 -28.92 -18.67
CA LEU A 12 6.92 -27.87 -18.69
C LEU A 12 5.98 -27.99 -17.49
N PHE A 13 5.53 -29.20 -17.18
CA PHE A 13 4.66 -29.46 -16.03
C PHE A 13 5.35 -29.10 -14.71
N LEU A 14 6.62 -29.50 -14.55
CA LEU A 14 7.41 -29.19 -13.36
C LEU A 14 7.64 -27.68 -13.21
N ALA A 15 7.95 -26.98 -14.31
CA ALA A 15 8.12 -25.52 -14.32
C ALA A 15 6.82 -24.80 -13.93
N THR A 16 5.69 -25.27 -14.43
CA THR A 16 4.37 -24.71 -14.11
C THR A 16 4.00 -24.95 -12.65
N LEU A 17 4.28 -26.15 -12.13
CA LEU A 17 4.07 -26.50 -10.72
C LEU A 17 4.94 -25.64 -9.78
N LEU A 18 6.22 -25.49 -10.12
CA LEU A 18 7.18 -24.67 -9.37
C LEU A 18 6.76 -23.19 -9.38
N SER A 19 6.35 -22.67 -10.53
CA SER A 19 5.83 -21.31 -10.67
C SER A 19 4.61 -21.08 -9.75
N ASN A 20 3.65 -22.01 -9.77
CA ASN A 20 2.46 -21.94 -8.92
C ASN A 20 2.79 -22.07 -7.43
N MET A 21 3.75 -22.92 -7.04
CA MET A 21 4.20 -23.02 -5.65
C MET A 21 4.91 -21.74 -5.17
N LEU A 22 5.77 -21.15 -6.00
CA LEU A 22 6.45 -19.90 -5.68
C LEU A 22 5.46 -18.74 -5.58
N ALA A 23 4.47 -18.67 -6.48
CA ALA A 23 3.37 -17.72 -6.40
C ALA A 23 2.60 -17.86 -5.07
N ARG A 24 2.19 -19.08 -4.71
CA ARG A 24 1.53 -19.35 -3.41
C ARG A 24 2.38 -19.01 -2.20
N ARG A 25 3.68 -19.30 -2.23
CA ARG A 25 4.59 -18.94 -1.13
C ARG A 25 4.75 -17.43 -1.01
N ARG A 26 4.86 -16.72 -2.14
CA ARG A 26 4.90 -15.26 -2.18
C ARG A 26 3.61 -14.65 -1.62
N GLU A 27 2.45 -15.19 -2.01
CA GLU A 27 1.15 -14.78 -1.46
C GLU A 27 1.10 -14.98 0.06
N LYS A 28 1.49 -16.17 0.56
CA LYS A 28 1.52 -16.42 2.01
C LYS A 28 2.48 -15.50 2.77
N ALA A 29 3.62 -15.15 2.17
CA ALA A 29 4.57 -14.21 2.77
C ALA A 29 4.04 -12.75 2.79
N LEU A 30 3.17 -12.39 1.84
CA LEU A 30 2.50 -11.09 1.81
C LEU A 30 1.34 -10.99 2.80
N VAL A 31 0.62 -12.10 3.03
CA VAL A 31 -0.51 -12.17 3.99
C VAL A 31 -0.07 -11.91 5.43
N PHE A 32 1.19 -12.15 5.78
CA PHE A 32 1.69 -12.04 7.16
C PHE A 32 2.76 -10.95 7.32
N ASP A 33 2.52 -9.78 6.73
CA ASP A 33 3.41 -8.64 6.88
C ASP A 33 2.90 -7.68 7.98
N PRO A 34 3.52 -7.65 9.16
CA PRO A 34 3.07 -6.82 10.28
C PRO A 34 3.11 -5.33 9.94
N ILE A 35 4.06 -4.88 9.12
CA ILE A 35 4.21 -3.47 8.72
C ILE A 35 3.08 -3.06 7.79
N THR A 36 2.69 -3.94 6.85
CA THR A 36 1.57 -3.66 5.94
C THR A 36 0.23 -3.65 6.70
N HIS A 37 0.08 -4.53 7.69
CA HIS A 37 -1.08 -4.53 8.57
C HIS A 37 -1.17 -3.25 9.42
N GLU A 38 -0.06 -2.84 10.05
CA GLU A 38 0.00 -1.59 10.83
C GLU A 38 -0.30 -0.37 9.96
N ALA A 39 0.28 -0.30 8.77
CA ALA A 39 0.02 0.77 7.81
C ALA A 39 -1.48 0.88 7.47
N ARG A 40 -2.14 -0.26 7.26
CA ARG A 40 -3.57 -0.32 6.97
C ARG A 40 -4.41 0.18 8.15
N GLU A 41 -4.10 -0.25 9.36
CA GLU A 41 -4.80 0.20 10.58
C GLU A 41 -4.65 1.71 10.78
N LEU A 42 -3.46 2.27 10.58
CA LEU A 42 -3.23 3.71 10.67
C LEU A 42 -4.04 4.48 9.61
N LEU A 43 -4.09 3.99 8.38
CA LEU A 43 -4.89 4.59 7.32
C LEU A 43 -6.39 4.50 7.59
N LEU A 44 -6.89 3.38 8.15
CA LEU A 44 -8.29 3.23 8.54
C LEU A 44 -8.67 4.22 9.65
N ARG A 45 -7.78 4.43 10.63
CA ARG A 45 -7.96 5.44 11.68
C ARG A 45 -7.99 6.85 11.11
N GLU A 46 -7.02 7.21 10.25
CA GLU A 46 -6.97 8.51 9.58
C GLU A 46 -8.20 8.75 8.68
N ARG A 47 -8.73 7.70 8.04
CA ARG A 47 -9.98 7.78 7.27
C ARG A 47 -11.20 8.03 8.16
N ALA A 48 -11.27 7.40 9.33
CA ALA A 48 -12.44 7.48 10.21
C ALA A 48 -12.49 8.78 11.03
N ALA A 49 -11.36 9.16 11.62
CA ALA A 49 -11.24 10.33 12.48
C ALA A 49 -9.80 10.88 12.43
N PRO A 50 -9.47 11.74 11.46
CA PRO A 50 -8.16 12.37 11.38
C PRO A 50 -7.91 13.26 12.60
N VAL A 51 -6.77 13.07 13.27
CA VAL A 51 -6.37 13.85 14.46
C VAL A 51 -5.00 14.50 14.22
N PRO A 52 -4.80 15.79 14.56
CA PRO A 52 -3.60 16.55 14.14
C PRO A 52 -2.28 15.95 14.64
N LEU A 53 -2.30 15.39 15.85
CA LEU A 53 -1.12 14.85 16.54
C LEU A 53 -1.10 13.31 16.61
N CYS A 54 -1.94 12.63 15.83
CA CYS A 54 -1.95 11.17 15.79
C CYS A 54 -0.70 10.63 15.07
N PRO A 55 -0.14 9.49 15.52
CA PRO A 55 0.84 8.76 14.73
C PRO A 55 0.27 8.40 13.36
N THR A 56 1.04 8.73 12.32
CA THR A 56 0.71 8.46 10.91
C THR A 56 1.69 7.46 10.29
N LEU A 57 1.53 7.19 9.00
CA LEU A 57 2.44 6.34 8.23
C LEU A 57 3.88 6.86 8.26
N GLY A 58 4.74 6.19 9.00
CA GLY A 58 6.20 6.36 8.97
C GLY A 58 6.88 5.90 7.67
N PRO A 59 8.19 6.18 7.51
CA PRO A 59 8.95 5.87 6.29
C PRO A 59 8.95 4.37 5.92
N GLU A 60 9.01 3.49 6.92
CA GLU A 60 9.00 2.04 6.74
C GLU A 60 7.69 1.55 6.14
N HIS A 61 6.55 2.08 6.62
CA HIS A 61 5.24 1.80 6.05
C HIS A 61 5.18 2.21 4.57
N TRP A 62 5.66 3.40 4.22
CA TRP A 62 5.65 3.87 2.84
C TRP A 62 6.55 3.03 1.93
N ALA A 63 7.77 2.75 2.37
CA ALA A 63 8.70 1.91 1.62
C ALA A 63 8.08 0.53 1.35
N ARG A 64 7.36 -0.02 2.34
CA ARG A 64 6.71 -1.30 2.20
C ARG A 64 5.52 -1.25 1.25
N LEU A 65 4.60 -0.31 1.44
CA LEU A 65 3.45 -0.12 0.56
C LEU A 65 3.90 0.09 -0.89
N GLU A 66 4.95 0.88 -1.12
CA GLU A 66 5.53 1.12 -2.44
C GLU A 66 6.15 -0.15 -3.05
N ALA A 67 6.84 -0.97 -2.24
CA ALA A 67 7.46 -2.20 -2.70
C ALA A 67 6.43 -3.25 -3.18
N VAL A 68 5.20 -3.23 -2.64
CA VAL A 68 4.15 -4.15 -3.08
C VAL A 68 3.40 -3.65 -4.32
N GLN A 69 3.52 -2.36 -4.67
CA GLN A 69 2.83 -1.82 -5.85
C GLN A 69 3.39 -2.39 -7.15
N PRO A 70 2.55 -2.89 -8.06
CA PRO A 70 2.99 -3.29 -9.38
C PRO A 70 3.43 -2.07 -10.19
N SER A 71 4.41 -2.26 -11.09
CA SER A 71 5.05 -1.17 -11.85
C SER A 71 4.07 -0.24 -12.56
N TRP A 72 3.00 -0.80 -13.14
CA TRP A 72 1.97 -0.05 -13.85
C TRP A 72 1.07 0.82 -12.96
N ARG A 73 1.09 0.65 -11.62
CA ARG A 73 0.35 1.49 -10.66
C ARG A 73 1.22 2.50 -9.91
N ARG A 74 2.54 2.43 -10.05
CA ARG A 74 3.47 3.24 -9.23
C ARG A 74 3.22 4.74 -9.32
N GLN A 75 3.00 5.28 -10.52
CA GLN A 75 2.71 6.71 -10.70
C GLN A 75 1.43 7.15 -9.98
N VAL A 76 0.38 6.33 -10.03
CA VAL A 76 -0.89 6.62 -9.37
C VAL A 76 -0.74 6.56 -7.85
N PHE A 77 0.03 5.58 -7.35
CA PHE A 77 0.35 5.46 -5.93
C PHE A 77 1.18 6.63 -5.41
N GLU A 78 2.20 7.06 -6.17
CA GLU A 78 3.04 8.20 -5.83
C GLU A 78 2.21 9.50 -5.76
N ALA A 79 1.30 9.71 -6.72
CA ALA A 79 0.37 10.84 -6.67
C ALA A 79 -0.55 10.80 -5.43
N ALA A 80 -1.05 9.63 -5.04
CA ALA A 80 -1.87 9.47 -3.83
C ALA A 80 -1.04 9.74 -2.55
N ARG A 81 0.21 9.28 -2.51
CA ARG A 81 1.16 9.56 -1.42
C ARG A 81 1.42 11.06 -1.28
N THR A 82 1.68 11.77 -2.38
CA THR A 82 1.89 13.22 -2.37
C THR A 82 0.66 13.96 -1.83
N ARG A 83 -0.54 13.62 -2.32
CA ARG A 83 -1.80 14.20 -1.82
C ARG A 83 -2.02 13.95 -0.33
N TYR A 84 -1.67 12.77 0.17
CA TYR A 84 -1.74 12.46 1.59
C TYR A 84 -0.82 13.36 2.42
N PHE A 85 0.43 13.56 1.98
CA PHE A 85 1.36 14.46 2.67
C PHE A 85 0.92 15.91 2.60
N GLU A 86 0.40 16.37 1.47
CA GLU A 86 -0.16 17.72 1.33
C GLU A 86 -1.34 17.94 2.27
N ALA A 87 -2.28 16.98 2.32
CA ALA A 87 -3.43 17.02 3.22
C ALA A 87 -2.98 17.03 4.68
N ARG A 88 -2.02 16.18 5.07
CA ARG A 88 -1.49 16.15 6.45
C ARG A 88 -0.70 17.41 6.80
N LYS A 89 0.08 17.97 5.88
CA LYS A 89 0.84 19.21 6.09
C LYS A 89 -0.08 20.42 6.22
N ALA A 90 -1.14 20.48 5.42
CA ALA A 90 -2.21 21.47 5.58
C ALA A 90 -2.93 21.26 6.91
N PHE A 91 -3.13 20.00 7.31
CA PHE A 91 -3.81 19.65 8.56
C PHE A 91 -2.99 19.93 9.83
N SER A 92 -1.67 19.90 9.74
CA SER A 92 -0.77 20.25 10.84
C SER A 92 -0.42 21.74 10.92
N ARG A 93 -0.70 22.52 9.87
CA ARG A 93 -0.48 23.98 9.83
C ARG A 93 -1.61 24.67 10.60
N ASN A 94 -1.49 24.69 11.93
CA ASN A 94 -2.44 25.33 12.85
C ASN A 94 -2.22 26.84 13.04
N GLU A 95 -1.28 27.46 12.31
CA GLU A 95 -0.86 28.84 12.58
C GLU A 95 -0.56 29.56 11.27
N ILE A 96 -1.59 30.19 10.70
CA ILE A 96 -1.46 31.27 9.73
C ILE A 96 -2.34 32.39 10.29
N ASP A 97 -1.73 33.50 10.71
CA ASP A 97 -2.37 34.75 11.15
C ASP A 97 -3.11 34.78 12.51
N GLY A 98 -2.82 33.87 13.44
CA GLY A 98 -3.36 33.94 14.81
C GLY A 98 -4.85 33.55 14.94
N GLU A 99 -5.48 33.16 13.83
CA GLU A 99 -6.78 32.48 13.83
C GLU A 99 -6.56 30.97 13.79
N LEU A 100 -7.22 30.25 14.71
CA LEU A 100 -7.18 28.79 14.81
C LEU A 100 -7.98 28.19 13.64
N TYR A 101 -7.38 28.17 12.45
CA TYR A 101 -8.00 27.55 11.27
C TYR A 101 -8.01 26.04 11.48
N TYR A 102 -9.20 25.46 11.73
CA TYR A 102 -9.35 24.01 11.75
C TYR A 102 -9.28 23.50 10.31
N PRO A 103 -8.19 22.82 9.92
CA PRO A 103 -8.06 22.32 8.57
C PRO A 103 -9.09 21.21 8.35
N ASN A 104 -9.69 21.18 7.16
CA ASN A 104 -10.80 20.29 6.86
C ASN A 104 -10.37 18.81 7.00
N PRO A 105 -10.87 18.06 8.02
CA PRO A 105 -10.50 16.68 8.24
C PRO A 105 -10.90 15.76 7.07
N ALA A 106 -11.92 16.15 6.29
CA ALA A 106 -12.35 15.39 5.12
C ALA A 106 -11.26 15.27 4.04
N LEU A 107 -10.34 16.23 3.95
CA LEU A 107 -9.22 16.17 2.99
C LEU A 107 -8.24 15.06 3.38
N VAL A 108 -7.91 14.95 4.66
CA VAL A 108 -7.04 13.89 5.18
C VAL A 108 -7.74 12.55 5.06
N ALA A 109 -9.01 12.46 5.45
CA ALA A 109 -9.79 11.23 5.33
C ALA A 109 -9.91 10.74 3.88
N GLY A 110 -10.15 11.67 2.95
CA GLY A 110 -10.21 11.37 1.51
C GLY A 110 -8.88 10.92 0.94
N ALA A 111 -7.77 11.57 1.34
CA ALA A 111 -6.44 11.16 0.90
C ALA A 111 -6.03 9.79 1.49
N ALA A 112 -6.31 9.54 2.76
CA ALA A 112 -6.10 8.24 3.40
C ALA A 112 -6.92 7.14 2.70
N HIS A 113 -8.17 7.44 2.34
CA HIS A 113 -9.00 6.51 1.57
C HIS A 113 -8.44 6.21 0.18
N GLN A 114 -7.88 7.19 -0.54
CA GLN A 114 -7.23 6.95 -1.84
C GLN A 114 -6.04 6.00 -1.70
N VAL A 115 -5.22 6.16 -0.66
CA VAL A 115 -4.10 5.25 -0.39
C VAL A 115 -4.63 3.85 -0.04
N LEU A 116 -5.66 3.74 0.80
CA LEU A 116 -6.32 2.46 1.14
C LEU A 116 -6.79 1.73 -0.12
N MET A 117 -7.55 2.39 -1.00
CA MET A 117 -8.08 1.79 -2.23
C MET A 117 -6.98 1.23 -3.15
N LEU A 118 -5.79 1.85 -3.16
CA LEU A 118 -4.65 1.37 -3.93
C LEU A 118 -3.90 0.22 -3.24
N THR A 119 -4.21 -0.07 -1.98
CA THR A 119 -3.59 -1.13 -1.16
C THR A 119 -4.56 -2.27 -0.81
N GLU A 120 -5.89 -2.10 -0.94
CA GLU A 120 -6.91 -3.10 -0.62
C GLU A 120 -7.02 -4.26 -1.65
N ARG A 121 -6.18 -4.27 -2.69
CA ARG A 121 -6.09 -5.39 -3.66
C ARG A 121 -5.05 -6.45 -3.28
N PHE A 122 -4.57 -6.44 -2.03
CA PHE A 122 -3.74 -7.49 -1.44
C PHE A 122 -4.58 -8.47 -0.63
#